data_AF-A0A098EYU9-F1
#
_entry.id   AF-A0A098EYU9-F1
#
_cell.length_a   1.000
_cell.length_b   1.000
_cell.length_c   1.000
_cell.angle_alpha   90.00
_cell.angle_beta   90.00
_cell.angle_gamma   90.00
#
_symmetry.space_group_name_H-M   'P 1'
#
loop_
_entity.id
_entity.type
_entity.pdbx_description
1 polymer ?
#
loop_
_entity_poly.entity_id
_entity_poly.type
_entity_poly.pdbx_seq_one_letter_code
_entity_poly.pdbx_strand_id
1 'polypeptide(L)' 'MQQRENIEGKLPFCAQTNDTAPHFTAEAYDNTDKSIKKIRLADYRGRWVILFFYSSNFTFV' A
#
# COMPACT_ATOMS: atom_id res chain seq x y z
N MET A 1 -13.55 -1.91 41.57
CA MET A 1 -12.26 -1.44 41.03
C MET A 1 -12.09 -2.05 39.63
N GLN A 2 -12.75 -1.49 38.62
CA GLN A 2 -12.59 -1.94 37.23
C GLN A 2 -11.27 -1.39 36.70
N GLN A 3 -10.34 -2.29 36.39
CA GLN A 3 -9.10 -1.97 35.70
C GLN A 3 -9.46 -1.55 34.27
N ARG A 4 -9.22 -0.27 33.95
CA ARG A 4 -9.33 0.27 32.60
C ARG A 4 -8.16 -0.29 31.80
N GLU A 5 -8.44 -1.14 30.82
CA GLU A 5 -7.45 -1.52 29.81
C GLU A 5 -7.05 -0.26 29.03
N ASN A 6 -5.82 0.20 29.26
CA ASN A 6 -5.22 1.28 28.51
C ASN A 6 -4.86 0.73 27.12
N ILE A 7 -5.79 0.83 26.17
CA ILE A 7 -5.48 0.63 24.75
C ILE A 7 -4.66 1.85 24.33
N GLU A 8 -3.36 1.78 24.58
CA GLU A 8 -2.39 2.73 24.06
C GLU A 8 -2.46 2.63 22.53
N GLY A 9 -3.11 3.62 21.91
CA GLY A 9 -3.41 3.64 20.48
C GLY A 9 -2.12 3.58 19.68
N LYS A 10 -1.74 2.38 19.24
CA LYS A 10 -0.60 2.15 18.36
C LYS A 10 -0.78 3.02 17.12
N LEU A 11 0.05 4.06 16.99
CA LEU A 11 0.02 4.96 15.85
C LEU A 11 0.13 4.15 14.54
N PRO A 12 -0.57 4.55 13.47
CA PRO A 12 -0.46 3.87 12.20
C PRO A 12 1.00 3.90 11.72
N PHE A 13 1.43 2.81 11.09
CA PHE A 13 2.77 2.72 10.52
C PHE A 13 2.99 3.88 9.53
N CYS A 14 4.00 4.72 9.79
CA CYS A 14 4.46 5.75 8.85
C CYS A 14 5.84 5.34 8.32
N ALA A 15 5.93 5.09 7.01
CA ALA A 15 7.16 4.61 6.40
C ALA A 15 8.27 5.68 6.45
N GLN A 16 9.45 5.30 6.93
CA GLN A 16 10.68 6.10 6.91
C GLN A 16 11.63 5.62 5.80
N THR A 17 12.66 6.41 5.49
CA THR A 17 13.60 6.13 4.37
C THR A 17 14.40 4.83 4.53
N ASN A 18 14.66 4.43 5.77
CA ASN A 18 15.44 3.24 6.09
C ASN A 18 14.57 2.01 6.35
N ASP A 19 13.24 2.17 6.34
CA ASP A 19 12.34 1.07 6.55
C ASP A 19 12.29 0.19 5.31
N THR A 20 12.09 -1.11 5.53
CA THR A 20 11.65 -1.97 4.43
C THR A 20 10.27 -1.52 4.00
N ALA A 21 10.08 -1.32 2.68
CA ALA A 21 8.79 -0.95 2.13
C ALA A 21 7.69 -1.92 2.62
N PRO A 22 6.52 -1.39 3.02
CA PRO A 22 5.46 -2.20 3.60
C PRO A 22 4.93 -3.24 2.61
N HIS A 23 4.33 -4.32 3.13
CA HIS A 23 3.61 -5.26 2.29
C HIS A 23 2.43 -4.53 1.62
N PHE A 24 2.41 -4.55 0.30
CA PHE A 24 1.36 -3.98 -0.50
C PHE A 24 0.86 -5.00 -1.51
N THR A 25 -0.45 -5.08 -1.67
CA THR A 25 -1.13 -5.94 -2.62
C THR A 25 -2.41 -5.26 -3.08
N ALA A 26 -2.63 -5.23 -4.39
CA ALA A 26 -3.83 -4.64 -4.98
C ALA A 26 -4.19 -5.36 -6.27
N GLU A 27 -5.43 -5.21 -6.69
CA GLU A 27 -5.84 -5.50 -8.06
C GLU A 27 -5.44 -4.33 -8.95
N ALA A 28 -4.77 -4.62 -10.06
CA ALA A 28 -4.31 -3.63 -11.02
C ALA A 28 -4.66 -4.07 -12.44
N TYR A 29 -4.95 -3.09 -13.29
CA TYR A 29 -5.14 -3.32 -14.71
C TYR A 29 -3.78 -3.49 -15.41
N ASP A 30 -3.59 -4.63 -16.08
CA ASP A 30 -2.44 -4.91 -16.93
C ASP A 30 -2.81 -4.62 -18.39
N ASN A 31 -2.15 -3.62 -18.98
CA ASN A 31 -2.41 -3.20 -20.36
C ASN A 31 -1.93 -4.22 -21.40
N THR A 32 -0.99 -5.11 -21.06
CA THR A 32 -0.47 -6.13 -21.99
C THR A 32 -1.54 -7.18 -22.27
N ASP A 33 -2.15 -7.68 -21.19
CA ASP A 33 -3.13 -8.77 -21.26
C ASP A 33 -4.58 -8.26 -21.17
N LYS A 34 -4.78 -6.94 -21.13
CA LYS A 34 -6.08 -6.26 -20.96
C LYS A 34 -6.93 -6.85 -19.83
N SER A 35 -6.31 -7.23 -18.73
CA SER A 35 -6.94 -7.97 -17.63
C SER A 35 -6.60 -7.37 -16.27
N ILE A 36 -7.44 -7.67 -15.27
CA ILE A 36 -7.16 -7.34 -13.87
C ILE A 36 -6.30 -8.44 -13.27
N LYS A 37 -5.16 -8.06 -12.67
CA LYS A 37 -4.24 -8.97 -11.99
C LYS A 37 -3.97 -8.50 -10.58
N LYS A 38 -3.76 -9.46 -9.70
CA LYS A 38 -3.28 -9.21 -8.35
C LYS A 38 -1.77 -8.95 -8.39
N ILE A 39 -1.36 -7.74 -8.04
CA ILE A 39 0.06 -7.36 -7.95
C ILE A 39 0.50 -7.32 -6.50
N ARG A 40 1.76 -7.66 -6.22
CA ARG A 40 2.38 -7.48 -4.91
C ARG A 40 3.66 -6.67 -5.07
N LEU A 41 3.92 -5.76 -4.14
CA LEU A 41 5.18 -4.97 -4.19
C LEU A 41 6.43 -5.87 -4.14
N ALA A 42 6.32 -7.04 -3.49
CA ALA A 42 7.39 -8.04 -3.45
C ALA A 42 7.77 -8.60 -4.83
N ASP A 43 6.84 -8.61 -5.81
CA ASP A 43 7.11 -9.12 -7.16
C ASP A 43 8.05 -8.20 -7.96
N TYR A 44 8.34 -7.01 -7.44
CA TYR A 44 9.22 -6.02 -8.06
C TYR A 44 10.60 -5.92 -7.40
N ARG A 45 10.95 -6.84 -6.49
CA ARG A 45 12.30 -6.87 -5.88
C ARG A 45 13.39 -6.95 -6.96
N GLY A 46 14.50 -6.24 -6.72
CA GLY A 46 15.60 -6.11 -7.69
C GLY A 46 15.38 -5.05 -8.76
N ARG A 47 14.24 -4.34 -8.75
CA ARG A 47 13.94 -3.20 -9.64
C ARG A 47 13.69 -1.94 -8.80
N TRP A 48 13.99 -0.77 -9.38
CA TRP A 48 13.53 0.50 -8.82
C TRP A 48 12.03 0.64 -9.08
N VAL A 49 11.28 1.01 -8.04
CA VAL A 49 9.82 1.14 -8.07
C VAL A 49 9.43 2.47 -7.46
N ILE A 50 8.52 3.19 -8.11
CA ILE A 50 7.84 4.35 -7.56
C ILE A 50 6.41 3.93 -7.23
N LEU A 51 6.07 3.90 -5.94
CA LEU A 51 4.70 3.67 -5.47
C LEU A 51 4.12 5.02 -5.01
N PHE A 52 3.04 5.46 -5.64
CA PHE A 52 2.36 6.70 -5.30
C PHE A 52 0.87 6.45 -5.11
N PHE A 53 0.24 7.22 -4.21
CA PHE A 53 -1.19 7.18 -3.97
C PHE A 53 -1.79 8.52 -4.41
N TYR A 54 -2.95 8.47 -5.05
CA TYR A 54 -3.72 9.63 -5.44
C TYR A 54 -5.17 9.44 -4.97
N SER A 55 -5.89 10.54 -4.71
CA SER A 55 -7.16 10.51 -4.00
C SER A 55 -8.33 9.96 -4.82
N SER A 56 -8.38 10.29 -6.11
CA SER A 56 -9.45 9.82 -7.00
C SER A 56 -9.01 9.88 -8.46
N ASN A 57 -9.59 9.01 -9.27
CA ASN A 57 -9.51 9.12 -10.72
C ASN A 57 -10.14 10.43 -11.19
N PHE A 58 -9.52 11.07 -12.18
CA PHE A 58 -10.14 12.18 -12.90
C PHE A 58 -11.31 11.62 -13.71
N THR A 59 -12.52 11.80 -13.19
CA THR A 59 -13.75 11.64 -13.98
C THR A 59 -13.88 12.80 -14.95
N PHE A 60 -14.37 12.54 -16.15
CA PHE A 60 -14.41 13.46 -17.29
C PHE A 60 -14.97 14.86 -16.97
N VAL A 61 -14.23 15.89 -17.42
CA VAL A 61 -14.73 17.12 -18.05
C VAL A 61 -14.91 16.87 -19.55
#